data_AF-A0A8C1DQE9-F1
#
_entry.id   AF-A0A8C1DQE9-F1
#
_cell.length_a   1.000
_cell.length_b   1.000
_cell.length_c   1.000
_cell.angle_alpha   90.00
_cell.angle_beta   90.00
_cell.angle_gamma   90.00
#
_symmetry.space_group_name_H-M   'P 1'
#
loop_
_entity.id
_entity.type
_entity.pdbx_description
1 polymer ?
#
loop_
_entity_poly.entity_id
_entity_poly.type
_entity_poly.pdbx_seq_one_letter_code
_entity_poly.pdbx_strand_id
1 'polypeptide(L)'
;MQVIEHPVERLHTALRSTRKDLIETYQQFSRAEKTLLEEGLLPGNSLFNPITIHSNSDWIPAHPEDPQDFQSFYINPYRRSPSSGHNTIYIQTIGSFGEGAVVAVQYVEWLKDYCQAFYYGLVVKLLPPVTVASTACSFRINDNTHNLQLHAGELLNFLKKKKPRDAFCIVGITMIDLYPRESWNFVFGQASLTDGMGVFSFARYDDNFYQRSYAGRLKKNIKLKQGDYSVFENYYTPPITSTLLLRSCKTLTHEIGHIFGVKHCQWLNCVMQGSNHLEESDRRALDLCPICLRKLQSAIGFKIADRYKALLHWIEDGAASSGQNSKPTQAFQEYKHWLYKCLRILEGEKS
;
A
#
# COMPACT_ATOMS: atom_id res chain seq x y z
N MET A 1 6.02 25.38 -2.17
CA MET A 1 6.12 24.15 -2.96
C MET A 1 7.54 24.04 -3.48
N GLN A 2 8.23 22.94 -3.20
CA GLN A 2 9.62 22.69 -3.57
C GLN A 2 9.68 21.36 -4.31
N VAL A 3 10.37 21.32 -5.45
CA VAL A 3 10.62 20.07 -6.19
C VAL A 3 12.01 19.54 -5.82
N ILE A 4 12.09 18.26 -5.45
CA ILE A 4 13.37 17.57 -5.21
C ILE A 4 13.83 16.96 -6.53
N GLU A 5 14.83 17.58 -7.15
CA GLU A 5 15.48 17.04 -8.33
C GLU A 5 16.80 16.37 -7.94
N HIS A 6 17.01 15.16 -8.46
CA HIS A 6 18.27 14.44 -8.32
C HIS A 6 19.03 14.47 -9.65
N PRO A 7 20.37 14.59 -9.64
CA PRO A 7 21.17 14.44 -10.85
C PRO A 7 20.90 13.10 -11.53
N VAL A 8 20.83 13.10 -12.86
CA VAL A 8 20.53 11.90 -13.66
C VAL A 8 21.54 10.79 -13.39
N GLU A 9 22.81 11.13 -13.20
CA GLU A 9 23.90 10.19 -12.86
C GLU A 9 23.66 9.54 -11.50
N ARG A 10 23.12 10.29 -10.54
CA ARG A 10 22.75 9.78 -9.21
C ARG A 10 21.57 8.82 -9.31
N LEU A 11 20.56 9.16 -10.11
CA LEU A 11 19.41 8.28 -10.36
C LEU A 11 19.83 7.00 -11.09
N HIS A 12 20.71 7.09 -12.09
CA HIS A 12 21.27 5.93 -12.76
C HIS A 12 22.06 5.05 -11.80
N THR A 13 22.88 5.64 -10.93
CA THR A 13 23.63 4.88 -9.92
C THR A 13 22.68 4.20 -8.94
N ALA A 14 21.63 4.90 -8.50
CA ALA A 14 20.64 4.35 -7.59
C ALA A 14 19.82 3.22 -8.20
N LEU A 15 19.50 3.32 -9.49
CA LEU A 15 18.83 2.29 -10.26
C LEU A 15 19.76 1.12 -10.56
N ARG A 16 20.95 1.36 -11.13
CA ARG A 16 21.86 0.36 -11.73
C ARG A 16 22.79 -0.32 -10.73
N SER A 17 23.13 0.34 -9.61
CA SER A 17 24.19 -0.01 -8.64
C SER A 17 25.61 0.30 -9.15
N THR A 18 26.58 0.40 -8.22
CA THR A 18 28.03 0.47 -8.51
C THR A 18 28.71 -0.90 -8.46
N ARG A 19 28.03 -1.94 -7.99
CA ARG A 19 28.54 -3.31 -7.92
C ARG A 19 28.41 -4.03 -9.26
N LYS A 20 29.51 -4.67 -9.69
CA LYS A 20 29.60 -5.35 -10.98
C LYS A 20 28.53 -6.43 -11.17
N ASP A 21 28.31 -7.29 -10.18
CA ASP A 21 27.31 -8.35 -10.23
C ASP A 21 25.88 -7.79 -10.39
N LEU A 22 25.57 -6.69 -9.69
CA LEU A 22 24.26 -6.05 -9.81
C LEU A 22 24.09 -5.32 -11.15
N ILE A 23 25.15 -4.76 -11.72
CA ILE A 23 25.11 -4.20 -13.07
C ILE A 23 24.84 -5.30 -14.10
N GLU A 24 25.47 -6.46 -13.97
CA GLU A 24 25.25 -7.62 -14.85
C GLU A 24 23.79 -8.11 -14.78
N THR A 25 23.17 -8.15 -13.59
CA THR A 25 21.72 -8.47 -13.50
C THR A 25 20.84 -7.45 -14.23
N TYR A 26 21.20 -6.17 -14.20
CA TYR A 26 20.46 -5.13 -14.92
C TYR A 26 20.62 -5.27 -16.44
N GLN A 27 21.80 -5.71 -16.89
CA GLN A 27 22.07 -5.93 -18.31
C GLN A 27 21.22 -7.07 -18.91
N GLN A 28 20.66 -7.95 -18.10
CA GLN A 28 19.75 -9.01 -18.55
C GLN A 28 18.36 -8.47 -18.94
N PHE A 29 18.00 -7.25 -18.55
CA PHE A 29 16.70 -6.68 -18.91
C PHE A 29 16.61 -6.46 -20.41
N SER A 30 15.41 -6.64 -20.95
CA SER A 30 15.13 -6.36 -22.35
C SER A 30 15.41 -4.90 -22.68
N ARG A 31 15.62 -4.60 -23.97
CA ARG A 31 15.80 -3.21 -24.43
C ARG A 31 14.62 -2.33 -23.99
N ALA A 32 13.40 -2.83 -24.14
CA ALA A 32 12.18 -2.10 -23.80
C ALA A 32 12.05 -1.81 -22.30
N GLU A 33 12.42 -2.77 -21.42
CA GLU A 33 12.44 -2.55 -19.97
C GLU A 33 13.50 -1.52 -19.57
N LYS A 34 14.70 -1.58 -20.15
CA LYS A 34 15.74 -0.57 -19.92
C LYS A 34 15.27 0.82 -20.38
N THR A 35 14.65 0.90 -21.56
CA THR A 35 14.07 2.14 -22.07
C THR A 35 13.05 2.71 -21.09
N LEU A 36 12.07 1.92 -20.63
CA LEU A 36 11.09 2.38 -19.65
C LEU A 36 11.74 2.90 -18.35
N LEU A 37 12.67 2.12 -17.79
CA LEU A 37 13.29 2.43 -16.50
C LEU A 37 14.22 3.64 -16.56
N GLU A 38 14.84 3.91 -17.72
CA GLU A 38 15.84 4.96 -17.90
C GLU A 38 15.28 6.25 -18.48
N GLU A 39 14.35 6.16 -19.44
CA GLU A 39 13.65 7.34 -19.95
C GLU A 39 12.95 8.09 -18.83
N GLY A 40 12.42 7.34 -17.85
CA GLY A 40 11.84 7.86 -16.62
C GLY A 40 12.77 8.68 -15.74
N LEU A 41 14.09 8.60 -15.94
CA LEU A 41 15.08 9.33 -15.15
C LEU A 41 15.53 10.63 -15.83
N LEU A 42 15.14 10.83 -17.09
CA LEU A 42 15.53 12.02 -17.87
C LEU A 42 14.64 13.22 -17.52
N PRO A 43 15.21 14.44 -17.40
CA PRO A 43 14.43 15.66 -17.18
C PRO A 43 13.36 15.85 -18.24
N GLY A 44 12.16 16.26 -17.82
CA GLY A 44 11.02 16.52 -18.71
C GLY A 44 10.22 15.28 -19.15
N ASN A 45 10.61 14.06 -18.73
CA ASN A 45 9.75 12.89 -18.93
C ASN A 45 8.52 12.94 -18.01
N SER A 46 7.34 12.60 -18.56
CA SER A 46 6.07 12.61 -17.82
C SER A 46 5.73 11.28 -17.12
N LEU A 47 6.54 10.24 -17.28
CA LEU A 47 6.28 8.90 -16.72
C LEU A 47 6.62 8.82 -15.24
N PHE A 48 7.80 9.31 -14.83
CA PHE A 48 8.23 9.25 -13.44
C PHE A 48 8.67 10.63 -13.00
N ASN A 49 7.83 11.25 -12.18
CA ASN A 49 8.01 12.66 -11.82
C ASN A 49 8.94 12.79 -10.59
N PRO A 50 9.70 13.90 -10.49
CA PRO A 50 10.39 14.28 -9.26
C PRO A 50 9.41 14.42 -8.08
N ILE A 51 9.95 14.36 -6.86
CA ILE A 51 9.13 14.53 -5.66
C ILE A 51 8.78 16.01 -5.48
N THR A 52 7.51 16.30 -5.22
CA THR A 52 7.05 17.66 -4.89
C THR A 52 6.68 17.74 -3.41
N ILE A 53 7.38 18.59 -2.66
CA ILE A 53 7.09 18.98 -1.27
C ILE A 53 6.16 20.20 -1.30
N HIS A 54 5.04 20.13 -0.59
CA HIS A 54 4.08 21.22 -0.47
C HIS A 54 4.24 22.01 0.83
N SER A 55 4.66 21.38 1.93
CA SER A 55 4.83 22.03 3.23
C SER A 55 5.95 21.40 4.08
N ASN A 56 6.36 22.07 5.16
CA ASN A 56 7.30 21.51 6.15
C ASN A 56 6.69 20.37 6.99
N SER A 57 5.38 20.14 6.90
CA SER A 57 4.70 19.02 7.55
C SER A 57 4.65 17.76 6.69
N ASP A 58 5.07 17.83 5.41
CA ASP A 58 5.21 16.64 4.57
C ASP A 58 6.29 15.71 5.19
N TRP A 59 6.22 14.42 4.86
CA TRP A 59 7.03 13.39 5.50
C TRP A 59 8.53 13.64 5.40
N ILE A 60 9.03 13.92 4.20
CA ILE A 60 10.48 14.07 3.94
C ILE A 60 11.13 15.17 4.81
N PRO A 61 10.62 16.42 4.86
CA PRO A 61 11.20 17.43 5.73
C PRO A 61 10.98 17.13 7.23
N ALA A 62 9.89 16.46 7.59
CA ALA A 62 9.58 16.14 8.99
C ALA A 62 10.35 14.93 9.54
N HIS A 63 10.72 13.99 8.68
CA HIS A 63 11.37 12.72 9.01
C HIS A 63 12.57 12.49 8.09
N PRO A 64 13.75 13.05 8.42
CA PRO A 64 14.96 12.80 7.66
C PRO A 64 15.32 11.31 7.70
N GLU A 65 15.31 10.65 6.54
CA GLU A 65 15.75 9.26 6.37
C GLU A 65 16.82 9.20 5.26
N ASP A 66 17.67 8.18 5.27
CA ASP A 66 18.59 7.97 4.14
C ASP A 66 17.87 7.31 2.96
N PRO A 67 18.11 7.76 1.71
CA PRO A 67 17.54 7.13 0.53
C PRO A 67 18.07 5.70 0.39
N GLN A 68 17.17 4.75 0.14
CA GLN A 68 17.55 3.38 -0.18
C GLN A 68 17.66 3.20 -1.70
N ASP A 69 18.86 3.03 -2.24
CA ASP A 69 19.05 2.62 -3.64
C ASP A 69 18.87 1.11 -3.85
N PHE A 70 19.01 0.63 -5.09
CA PHE A 70 18.90 -0.80 -5.40
C PHE A 70 19.99 -1.64 -4.69
N GLN A 71 21.22 -1.14 -4.64
CA GLN A 71 22.34 -1.85 -4.02
C GLN A 71 22.11 -2.05 -2.52
N SER A 72 21.78 -0.98 -1.81
CA SER A 72 21.50 -0.94 -0.38
C SER A 72 20.30 -1.82 -0.03
N PHE A 73 19.28 -1.87 -0.90
CA PHE A 73 18.19 -2.83 -0.77
C PHE A 73 18.68 -4.27 -0.92
N TYR A 74 19.45 -4.55 -1.97
CA TYR A 74 19.85 -5.91 -2.33
C TYR A 74 20.74 -6.58 -1.28
N ILE A 75 21.68 -5.81 -0.71
CA ILE A 75 22.62 -6.31 0.32
C ILE A 75 22.04 -6.32 1.74
N ASN A 76 20.83 -5.78 1.92
CA ASN A 76 20.22 -5.68 3.24
C ASN A 76 19.91 -7.10 3.78
N PRO A 77 20.47 -7.50 4.95
CA PRO A 77 20.20 -8.81 5.53
C PRO A 77 18.73 -9.02 5.92
N TYR A 78 17.98 -7.93 6.09
CA TYR A 78 16.54 -7.94 6.39
C TYR A 78 15.66 -7.94 5.13
N ARG A 79 16.25 -7.94 3.91
CA ARG A 79 15.50 -8.11 2.67
C ARG A 79 14.82 -9.47 2.67
N ARG A 80 13.56 -9.51 2.22
CA ARG A 80 12.82 -10.76 2.07
C ARG A 80 12.39 -10.98 0.64
N SER A 81 12.57 -12.21 0.18
CA SER A 81 12.05 -12.69 -1.09
C SER A 81 11.14 -13.90 -0.85
N PRO A 82 10.05 -14.02 -1.59
CA PRO A 82 9.27 -15.26 -1.68
C PRO A 82 10.18 -16.44 -2.03
N SER A 83 9.87 -17.62 -1.49
CA SER A 83 10.61 -18.85 -1.75
C SER A 83 9.66 -20.00 -2.07
N SER A 84 10.20 -21.12 -2.57
CA SER A 84 9.41 -22.34 -2.77
C SER A 84 8.79 -22.77 -1.42
N GLY A 85 7.45 -22.74 -1.34
CA GLY A 85 6.70 -23.02 -0.13
C GLY A 85 6.39 -21.80 0.77
N HIS A 86 6.89 -20.60 0.49
CA HIS A 86 6.54 -19.35 1.18
C HIS A 86 6.31 -18.21 0.18
N ASN A 87 5.23 -18.31 -0.59
CA ASN A 87 4.92 -17.42 -1.72
C ASN A 87 3.46 -16.93 -1.73
N THR A 88 2.73 -17.14 -0.63
CA THR A 88 1.33 -16.69 -0.51
C THR A 88 1.23 -15.45 0.39
N ILE A 89 0.52 -14.42 -0.07
CA ILE A 89 0.08 -13.28 0.75
C ILE A 89 -1.31 -13.60 1.28
N TYR A 90 -1.48 -13.57 2.59
CA TYR A 90 -2.78 -13.75 3.23
C TYR A 90 -3.34 -12.41 3.69
N ILE A 91 -4.62 -12.16 3.42
CA ILE A 91 -5.35 -10.98 3.92
C ILE A 91 -6.38 -11.45 4.95
N GLN A 92 -6.30 -10.90 6.16
CA GLN A 92 -7.23 -11.11 7.26
C GLN A 92 -8.09 -9.86 7.44
N THR A 93 -9.38 -9.95 7.17
CA THR A 93 -10.33 -8.88 7.48
C THR A 93 -10.71 -8.92 8.96
N ILE A 94 -10.71 -7.75 9.62
CA ILE A 94 -10.99 -7.58 11.04
C ILE A 94 -12.09 -6.52 11.22
N GLY A 95 -13.26 -6.95 11.69
CA GLY A 95 -14.45 -6.12 11.80
C GLY A 95 -15.26 -6.05 10.50
N SER A 96 -16.13 -5.06 10.41
CA SER A 96 -17.05 -4.86 9.28
C SER A 96 -16.47 -3.92 8.22
N PHE A 97 -16.93 -4.06 6.98
CA PHE A 97 -16.53 -3.24 5.83
C PHE A 97 -17.76 -2.83 5.02
N GLY A 98 -17.94 -1.55 4.74
CA GLY A 98 -19.06 -1.05 3.93
C GLY A 98 -20.46 -1.36 4.49
N GLU A 99 -21.47 -0.84 3.80
CA GLU A 99 -22.87 -1.02 4.19
C GLU A 99 -23.41 -2.39 3.76
N GLY A 100 -23.24 -3.38 4.64
CA GLY A 100 -23.81 -4.71 4.48
C GLY A 100 -22.82 -5.76 3.93
N ALA A 101 -23.15 -7.03 4.19
CA ALA A 101 -22.23 -8.15 3.97
C ALA A 101 -21.83 -8.35 2.50
N VAL A 102 -22.73 -8.08 1.55
CA VAL A 102 -22.45 -8.25 0.11
C VAL A 102 -21.40 -7.23 -0.36
N VAL A 103 -21.57 -5.96 0.02
CA VAL A 103 -20.63 -4.88 -0.32
C VAL A 103 -19.28 -5.13 0.34
N ALA A 104 -19.28 -5.60 1.60
CA ALA A 104 -18.07 -5.97 2.33
C ALA A 104 -17.23 -7.01 1.58
N VAL A 105 -17.86 -8.12 1.19
CA VAL A 105 -17.21 -9.22 0.48
C VAL A 105 -16.66 -8.73 -0.86
N GLN A 106 -17.45 -7.98 -1.63
CA GLN A 106 -17.04 -7.51 -2.94
C GLN A 106 -15.82 -6.56 -2.88
N TYR A 107 -15.84 -5.63 -1.93
CA TYR A 107 -14.73 -4.70 -1.72
C TYR A 107 -13.43 -5.42 -1.34
N VAL A 108 -13.51 -6.43 -0.47
CA VAL A 108 -12.34 -7.22 -0.05
C VAL A 108 -11.81 -8.08 -1.21
N GLU A 109 -12.68 -8.63 -2.06
CA GLU A 109 -12.28 -9.33 -3.27
C GLU A 109 -11.54 -8.39 -4.25
N TRP A 110 -12.02 -7.16 -4.44
CA TRP A 110 -11.31 -6.18 -5.25
C TRP A 110 -9.90 -5.89 -4.72
N LEU A 111 -9.74 -5.76 -3.40
CA LEU A 111 -8.42 -5.60 -2.78
C LEU A 111 -7.54 -6.83 -2.96
N LYS A 112 -8.09 -8.04 -2.85
CA LYS A 112 -7.38 -9.31 -3.09
C LYS A 112 -6.82 -9.36 -4.51
N ASP A 113 -7.68 -9.09 -5.50
CA ASP A 113 -7.32 -9.17 -6.91
C ASP A 113 -6.33 -8.06 -7.30
N TYR A 114 -6.50 -6.85 -6.75
CA TYR A 114 -5.54 -5.77 -6.94
C TYR A 114 -4.17 -6.14 -6.36
N CYS A 115 -4.15 -6.65 -5.13
CA CYS A 115 -2.93 -7.10 -4.48
C CYS A 115 -2.20 -8.16 -5.31
N GLN A 116 -2.94 -9.10 -5.90
CA GLN A 116 -2.37 -10.13 -6.75
C GLN A 116 -1.80 -9.56 -8.05
N ALA A 117 -2.51 -8.61 -8.69
CA ALA A 117 -2.01 -7.91 -9.87
C ALA A 117 -0.76 -7.07 -9.55
N PHE A 118 -0.71 -6.42 -8.39
CA PHE A 118 0.42 -5.58 -7.99
C PHE A 118 1.65 -6.40 -7.60
N TYR A 119 1.48 -7.51 -6.87
CA TYR A 119 2.55 -8.44 -6.53
C TYR A 119 2.57 -9.64 -7.49
N TYR A 120 2.52 -9.34 -8.79
CA TYR A 120 2.40 -10.31 -9.86
C TYR A 120 3.42 -11.44 -9.74
N GLY A 121 2.94 -12.68 -9.76
CA GLY A 121 3.72 -13.89 -9.51
C GLY A 121 3.52 -14.51 -8.13
N LEU A 122 2.85 -13.81 -7.20
CA LEU A 122 2.43 -14.35 -5.91
C LEU A 122 0.95 -14.72 -5.88
N VAL A 123 0.62 -15.65 -4.99
CA VAL A 123 -0.77 -16.04 -4.73
C VAL A 123 -1.30 -15.15 -3.60
N VAL A 124 -2.51 -14.61 -3.75
CA VAL A 124 -3.19 -13.87 -2.67
C VAL A 124 -4.43 -14.62 -2.23
N LYS A 125 -4.56 -14.87 -0.92
CA LYS A 125 -5.70 -15.58 -0.33
C LYS A 125 -6.35 -14.74 0.77
N LEU A 126 -7.68 -14.77 0.82
CA LEU A 126 -8.44 -14.24 1.94
C LEU A 126 -8.57 -15.31 3.02
N LEU A 127 -8.37 -14.92 4.28
CA LEU A 127 -8.75 -15.73 5.43
C LEU A 127 -10.21 -15.43 5.80
N PRO A 128 -10.91 -16.35 6.50
CA PRO A 128 -12.25 -16.08 6.99
C PRO A 128 -12.30 -14.78 7.82
N PRO A 129 -13.31 -13.91 7.61
CA PRO A 129 -13.40 -12.66 8.35
C PRO A 129 -13.51 -12.91 9.85
N VAL A 130 -12.89 -12.04 10.65
CA VAL A 130 -12.90 -12.14 12.11
C VAL A 130 -13.54 -10.90 12.74
N THR A 131 -14.29 -11.11 13.82
CA THR A 131 -14.87 -10.01 14.60
C THR A 131 -13.79 -9.37 15.47
N VAL A 132 -14.00 -8.12 15.89
CA VAL A 132 -13.10 -7.44 16.85
C VAL A 132 -13.01 -8.22 18.16
N ALA A 133 -14.12 -8.77 18.65
CA ALA A 133 -14.13 -9.58 19.87
C ALA A 133 -13.19 -10.78 19.80
N SER A 134 -13.08 -11.44 18.63
CA SER A 134 -12.24 -12.62 18.46
C SER A 134 -10.74 -12.34 18.44
N THR A 135 -10.33 -11.07 18.25
CA THR A 135 -8.93 -10.69 18.33
C THR A 135 -8.47 -10.53 19.78
N ALA A 136 -9.42 -10.31 20.71
CA ALA A 136 -9.18 -9.97 22.10
C ALA A 136 -8.24 -8.77 22.29
N CYS A 137 -8.15 -7.87 21.31
CA CYS A 137 -7.30 -6.70 21.41
C CYS A 137 -7.94 -5.61 22.28
N SER A 138 -7.06 -4.83 22.90
CA SER A 138 -7.37 -3.61 23.61
C SER A 138 -7.83 -2.54 22.63
N PHE A 139 -8.75 -1.71 23.10
CA PHE A 139 -9.29 -0.60 22.33
C PHE A 139 -9.51 0.62 23.20
N ARG A 140 -9.54 1.80 22.59
CA ARG A 140 -9.75 3.08 23.28
C ARG A 140 -10.59 4.04 22.45
N ILE A 141 -10.99 5.15 23.05
CA ILE A 141 -11.50 6.32 22.33
C ILE A 141 -10.33 7.27 22.12
N ASN A 142 -10.13 7.76 20.89
CA ASN A 142 -9.14 8.80 20.65
C ASN A 142 -9.62 10.14 21.21
N ASP A 143 -8.79 10.84 22.00
CA ASP A 143 -9.20 12.10 22.65
C ASP A 143 -9.48 13.24 21.66
N ASN A 144 -8.86 13.21 20.48
CA ASN A 144 -9.05 14.26 19.47
C ASN A 144 -10.26 13.94 18.58
N THR A 145 -10.25 12.78 17.94
CA THR A 145 -11.27 12.41 16.95
C THR A 145 -12.55 11.89 17.59
N HIS A 146 -12.48 11.39 18.82
CA HIS A 146 -13.55 10.69 19.54
C HIS A 146 -14.04 9.43 18.80
N ASN A 147 -13.18 8.85 17.96
CA ASN A 147 -13.41 7.58 17.27
C ASN A 147 -12.79 6.43 18.07
N LEU A 148 -13.31 5.22 17.88
CA LEU A 148 -12.70 4.01 18.45
C LEU A 148 -11.38 3.70 17.76
N GLN A 149 -10.38 3.27 18.53
CA GLN A 149 -9.10 2.79 18.04
C GLN A 149 -8.78 1.40 18.57
N LEU A 150 -8.22 0.52 17.74
CA LEU A 150 -7.68 -0.78 18.15
C LEU A 150 -6.17 -0.71 18.33
N HIS A 151 -5.66 -1.46 19.30
CA HIS A 151 -4.22 -1.53 19.55
C HIS A 151 -3.50 -2.35 18.46
N ALA A 152 -2.70 -1.70 17.62
CA ALA A 152 -2.05 -2.31 16.46
C ALA A 152 -1.09 -3.46 16.85
N GLY A 153 -0.30 -3.28 17.92
CA GLY A 153 0.62 -4.32 18.41
C GLY A 153 -0.05 -5.63 18.85
N GLU A 154 -1.25 -5.56 19.45
CA GLU A 154 -1.99 -6.75 19.87
C GLU A 154 -2.67 -7.43 18.69
N LEU A 155 -3.12 -6.67 17.69
CA LEU A 155 -3.56 -7.23 16.41
C LEU A 155 -2.43 -7.97 15.69
N LEU A 156 -1.20 -7.43 15.71
CA LEU A 156 -0.04 -8.16 15.16
C LEU A 156 0.22 -9.48 15.90
N ASN A 157 0.07 -9.51 17.23
CA ASN A 157 0.17 -10.74 18.02
C ASN A 157 -0.92 -11.75 17.67
N PHE A 158 -2.14 -11.28 17.39
CA PHE A 158 -3.22 -12.12 16.89
C PHE A 158 -2.88 -12.70 15.51
N LEU A 159 -2.43 -11.87 14.56
CA LEU A 159 -2.04 -12.31 13.22
C LEU A 159 -0.89 -13.31 13.25
N LYS A 160 0.06 -13.16 14.18
CA LYS A 160 1.16 -14.12 14.38
C LYS A 160 0.66 -15.53 14.65
N LYS A 161 -0.42 -15.67 15.43
CA LYS A 161 -1.04 -16.97 15.74
C LYS A 161 -1.85 -17.53 14.57
N LYS A 162 -2.29 -16.67 13.64
CA LYS A 162 -3.10 -17.04 12.48
C LYS A 162 -2.30 -17.24 11.19
N LYS A 163 -1.04 -16.77 11.15
CA LYS A 163 -0.18 -16.83 9.98
C LYS A 163 -0.03 -18.27 9.47
N PRO A 164 -0.50 -18.59 8.24
CA PRO A 164 -0.31 -19.90 7.65
C PRO A 164 1.17 -20.22 7.42
N ARG A 165 1.52 -21.51 7.40
CA ARG A 165 2.91 -21.95 7.25
C ARG A 165 3.50 -21.59 5.88
N ASP A 166 2.68 -21.59 4.82
CA ASP A 166 3.07 -21.25 3.46
C ASP A 166 3.04 -19.74 3.17
N ALA A 167 2.76 -18.93 4.19
CA ALA A 167 2.63 -17.48 4.03
C ALA A 167 4.01 -16.84 3.83
N PHE A 168 4.17 -16.15 2.70
CA PHE A 168 5.18 -15.12 2.57
C PHE A 168 4.92 -14.03 3.64
N CYS A 169 3.67 -13.54 3.66
CA CYS A 169 3.19 -12.63 4.68
C CYS A 169 1.69 -12.81 4.98
N ILE A 170 1.27 -12.26 6.12
CA ILE A 170 -0.13 -12.06 6.48
C ILE A 170 -0.35 -10.58 6.79
N VAL A 171 -1.41 -9.99 6.25
CA VAL A 171 -1.80 -8.62 6.55
C VAL A 171 -3.22 -8.56 7.10
N GLY A 172 -3.40 -7.85 8.20
CA GLY A 172 -4.71 -7.52 8.76
C GLY A 172 -5.23 -6.20 8.20
N ILE A 173 -6.47 -6.18 7.74
CA ILE A 173 -7.14 -4.95 7.29
C ILE A 173 -8.36 -4.69 8.16
N THR A 174 -8.65 -3.41 8.42
CA THR A 174 -9.81 -2.98 9.22
C THR A 174 -10.31 -1.59 8.81
N MET A 175 -11.59 -1.31 9.04
CA MET A 175 -12.20 0.04 8.93
C MET A 175 -12.18 0.80 10.27
N ILE A 176 -11.53 0.24 11.30
CA ILE A 176 -11.42 0.86 12.63
C ILE A 176 -10.03 1.48 12.76
N ASP A 177 -9.95 2.67 13.35
CA ASP A 177 -8.69 3.38 13.50
C ASP A 177 -7.68 2.61 14.37
N LEU A 178 -6.38 2.85 14.19
CA LEU A 178 -5.31 2.11 14.88
C LEU A 178 -4.42 3.04 15.68
N TYR A 179 -3.93 2.54 16.82
CA TYR A 179 -2.92 3.20 17.63
C TYR A 179 -1.78 2.23 18.00
N PRO A 180 -0.50 2.68 18.00
CA PRO A 180 0.63 1.77 18.20
C PRO A 180 0.99 1.57 19.68
N ARG A 181 0.81 2.61 20.51
CA ARG A 181 1.11 2.66 21.95
C ARG A 181 0.27 3.77 22.59
N GLU A 182 0.09 3.73 23.91
CA GLU A 182 -0.77 4.69 24.61
C GLU A 182 -0.41 6.17 24.38
N SER A 183 0.89 6.49 24.29
CA SER A 183 1.38 7.87 24.08
C SER A 183 1.29 8.39 22.65
N TRP A 184 0.87 7.58 21.68
CA TRP A 184 0.82 7.96 20.25
C TRP A 184 -0.60 8.21 19.78
N ASN A 185 -0.79 9.17 18.88
CA ASN A 185 -2.12 9.52 18.38
C ASN A 185 -2.72 8.42 17.48
N PHE A 186 -2.00 7.96 16.45
CA PHE A 186 -2.44 6.90 15.54
C PHE A 186 -1.30 6.38 14.66
N VAL A 187 -1.58 5.30 13.91
CA VAL A 187 -0.81 4.86 12.75
C VAL A 187 -1.77 4.43 11.62
N PHE A 188 -1.40 4.67 10.37
CA PHE A 188 -2.13 4.08 9.23
C PHE A 188 -1.93 2.56 9.16
N GLY A 189 -0.75 2.09 9.56
CA GLY A 189 -0.41 0.69 9.71
C GLY A 189 0.81 0.46 10.59
N GLN A 190 1.00 -0.79 10.99
CA GLN A 190 2.21 -1.27 11.67
C GLN A 190 2.59 -2.62 11.07
N ALA A 191 3.87 -2.78 10.72
CA ALA A 191 4.41 -4.03 10.21
C ALA A 191 5.55 -4.58 11.08
N SER A 192 5.55 -5.90 11.29
CA SER A 192 6.73 -6.65 11.72
C SER A 192 7.41 -7.20 10.46
N LEU A 193 8.42 -6.48 9.97
CA LEU A 193 9.10 -6.79 8.71
C LEU A 193 9.78 -8.17 8.77
N THR A 194 10.42 -8.47 9.90
CA THR A 194 11.09 -9.75 10.15
C THR A 194 10.10 -10.91 10.17
N ASP A 195 8.93 -10.73 10.80
CA ASP A 195 7.93 -11.79 10.90
C ASP A 195 7.00 -11.87 9.68
N GLY A 196 6.98 -10.87 8.80
CA GLY A 196 6.15 -10.82 7.60
C GLY A 196 4.68 -10.65 7.95
N MET A 197 4.42 -9.67 8.82
CA MET A 197 3.09 -9.37 9.30
C MET A 197 2.85 -7.87 9.20
N GLY A 198 1.67 -7.47 8.78
CA GLY A 198 1.23 -6.08 8.79
C GLY A 198 -0.18 -5.96 9.30
N VAL A 199 -0.54 -4.83 9.90
CA VAL A 199 -1.93 -4.44 10.14
C VAL A 199 -2.10 -3.00 9.74
N PHE A 200 -3.15 -2.68 8.98
CA PHE A 200 -3.43 -1.32 8.56
C PHE A 200 -4.94 -1.04 8.51
N SER A 201 -5.27 0.23 8.64
CA SER A 201 -6.63 0.73 8.73
C SER A 201 -6.97 1.67 7.59
N PHE A 202 -8.18 1.52 7.08
CA PHE A 202 -8.75 2.44 6.10
C PHE A 202 -9.66 3.50 6.73
N ALA A 203 -9.80 3.53 8.07
CA ALA A 203 -10.72 4.43 8.77
C ALA A 203 -10.46 5.91 8.42
N ARG A 204 -9.19 6.29 8.37
CA ARG A 204 -8.72 7.67 8.11
C ARG A 204 -8.81 8.08 6.64
N TYR A 205 -9.26 7.18 5.76
CA TYR A 205 -9.46 7.45 4.34
C TYR A 205 -10.90 7.84 3.98
N ASP A 206 -11.79 7.95 4.96
CA ASP A 206 -13.06 8.66 4.79
C ASP A 206 -12.80 10.17 4.81
N ASP A 207 -13.31 10.89 3.80
CA ASP A 207 -13.20 12.35 3.66
C ASP A 207 -13.84 13.11 4.84
N ASN A 208 -14.77 12.47 5.54
CA ASN A 208 -15.44 13.03 6.71
C ASN A 208 -14.78 12.65 8.03
N PHE A 209 -13.72 11.83 8.05
CA PHE A 209 -13.15 11.27 9.29
C PHE A 209 -12.82 12.31 10.36
N TYR A 210 -12.30 13.47 9.97
CA TYR A 210 -11.91 14.55 10.87
C TYR A 210 -13.05 15.55 11.16
N GLN A 211 -14.21 15.41 10.53
CA GLN A 211 -15.34 16.32 10.71
C GLN A 211 -16.13 15.97 11.99
N ARG A 212 -16.71 16.99 12.63
CA ARG A 212 -17.58 16.78 13.82
C ARG A 212 -18.84 15.98 13.49
N SER A 213 -19.27 16.01 12.24
CA SER A 213 -20.40 15.28 11.68
C SER A 213 -20.07 13.82 11.34
N TYR A 214 -18.82 13.37 11.51
CA TYR A 214 -18.42 12.00 11.18
C TYR A 214 -19.30 10.97 11.88
N ALA A 215 -19.90 10.06 11.11
CA ALA A 215 -20.87 9.11 11.65
C ALA A 215 -20.24 8.09 12.61
N GLY A 216 -18.95 7.77 12.46
CA GLY A 216 -18.21 6.92 13.38
C GLY A 216 -17.78 7.58 14.69
N ARG A 217 -18.02 8.89 14.85
CA ARG A 217 -17.69 9.63 16.06
C ARG A 217 -18.65 9.30 17.19
N LEU A 218 -18.12 8.91 18.35
CA LEU A 218 -18.93 8.62 19.53
C LEU A 218 -19.49 9.93 20.12
N LYS A 219 -20.83 10.02 20.21
CA LYS A 219 -21.56 11.24 20.61
C LYS A 219 -21.66 11.46 22.12
N LYS A 220 -21.23 10.51 22.95
CA LYS A 220 -21.37 10.54 24.42
C LYS A 220 -20.05 10.15 25.09
N ASN A 221 -19.87 10.56 26.35
CA ASN A 221 -18.82 10.06 27.24
C ASN A 221 -19.10 8.59 27.61
N ILE A 222 -18.90 7.69 26.65
CA ILE A 222 -19.04 6.25 26.86
C ILE A 222 -17.83 5.80 27.69
N LYS A 223 -18.08 5.24 28.88
CA LYS A 223 -17.04 4.54 29.63
C LYS A 223 -16.83 3.18 28.98
N LEU A 224 -15.70 3.02 28.29
CA LEU A 224 -15.31 1.72 27.75
C LEU A 224 -14.94 0.76 28.88
N LYS A 225 -15.36 -0.50 28.75
CA LYS A 225 -14.91 -1.60 29.59
C LYS A 225 -14.08 -2.54 28.71
N GLN A 226 -12.81 -2.77 29.06
CA GLN A 226 -11.99 -3.73 28.32
C GLN A 226 -12.64 -5.11 28.34
N GLY A 227 -12.63 -5.79 27.19
CA GLY A 227 -13.33 -7.06 26.97
C GLY A 227 -14.82 -6.94 26.60
N ASP A 228 -15.42 -5.75 26.68
CA ASP A 228 -16.78 -5.51 26.18
C ASP A 228 -16.74 -4.95 24.75
N TYR A 229 -16.87 -5.85 23.78
CA TYR A 229 -16.78 -5.53 22.35
C TYR A 229 -18.11 -5.11 21.72
N SER A 230 -19.18 -4.98 22.50
CA SER A 230 -20.49 -4.54 22.00
C SER A 230 -20.43 -3.15 21.35
N VAL A 231 -19.43 -2.34 21.72
CA VAL A 231 -19.18 -1.01 21.13
C VAL A 231 -18.86 -1.05 19.63
N PHE A 232 -18.48 -2.22 19.11
CA PHE A 232 -18.19 -2.45 17.70
C PHE A 232 -19.38 -3.05 16.93
N GLU A 233 -20.48 -3.40 17.62
CA GLU A 233 -21.70 -3.84 16.95
C GLU A 233 -22.31 -2.67 16.19
N ASN A 234 -22.60 -2.88 14.90
CA ASN A 234 -23.06 -1.83 13.99
C ASN A 234 -22.11 -0.61 13.92
N TYR A 235 -20.80 -0.84 14.13
CA TYR A 235 -19.79 0.20 13.94
C TYR A 235 -19.90 0.80 12.54
N TYR A 236 -19.86 2.14 12.47
CA TYR A 236 -19.95 2.85 11.21
C TYR A 236 -18.80 2.48 10.28
N THR A 237 -19.13 2.16 9.05
CA THR A 237 -18.16 2.00 7.97
C THR A 237 -18.49 2.96 6.83
N PRO A 238 -17.49 3.62 6.24
CA PRO A 238 -17.70 4.51 5.10
C PRO A 238 -18.31 3.77 3.89
N PRO A 239 -19.11 4.47 3.07
CA PRO A 239 -19.47 3.98 1.74
C PRO A 239 -18.21 3.69 0.90
N ILE A 240 -18.26 2.63 0.10
CA ILE A 240 -17.14 2.24 -0.77
C ILE A 240 -17.13 3.11 -2.03
N THR A 241 -16.35 4.19 -2.00
CA THR A 241 -16.15 5.09 -3.14
C THR A 241 -14.90 4.69 -3.94
N SER A 242 -14.75 5.23 -5.17
CA SER A 242 -13.53 5.00 -5.96
C SER A 242 -12.29 5.58 -5.30
N THR A 243 -12.41 6.71 -4.61
CA THR A 243 -11.33 7.32 -3.82
C THR A 243 -10.93 6.43 -2.65
N LEU A 244 -11.90 5.89 -1.90
CA LEU A 244 -11.61 4.98 -0.80
C LEU A 244 -10.90 3.71 -1.30
N LEU A 245 -11.38 3.13 -2.41
CA LEU A 245 -10.72 1.98 -3.04
C LEU A 245 -9.29 2.30 -3.47
N LEU A 246 -9.05 3.45 -4.12
CA LEU A 246 -7.71 3.90 -4.50
C LEU A 246 -6.78 4.04 -3.29
N ARG A 247 -7.23 4.73 -2.24
CA ARG A 247 -6.46 4.91 -1.01
C ARG A 247 -6.13 3.57 -0.36
N SER A 248 -7.10 2.67 -0.31
CA SER A 248 -6.92 1.32 0.26
C SER A 248 -5.91 0.50 -0.51
N CYS A 249 -5.93 0.58 -1.85
CA CYS A 249 -4.94 -0.03 -2.73
C CYS A 249 -3.52 0.55 -2.50
N LYS A 250 -3.39 1.88 -2.34
CA LYS A 250 -2.10 2.54 -2.01
C LYS A 250 -1.54 2.00 -0.69
N THR A 251 -2.34 1.97 0.36
CA THR A 251 -1.89 1.51 1.68
C THR A 251 -1.52 0.05 1.68
N LEU A 252 -2.37 -0.81 1.09
CA LEU A 252 -2.10 -2.23 0.98
C LEU A 252 -0.75 -2.51 0.31
N THR A 253 -0.44 -1.77 -0.76
CA THR A 253 0.82 -1.94 -1.51
C THR A 253 2.03 -1.29 -0.84
N HIS A 254 1.83 -0.18 -0.14
CA HIS A 254 2.87 0.45 0.67
C HIS A 254 3.32 -0.49 1.80
N GLU A 255 2.37 -0.97 2.60
CA GLU A 255 2.65 -1.77 3.79
C GLU A 255 3.24 -3.14 3.46
N ILE A 256 2.71 -3.82 2.43
CA ILE A 256 3.30 -5.09 1.96
C ILE A 256 4.69 -4.83 1.33
N GLY A 257 4.90 -3.69 0.68
CA GLY A 257 6.19 -3.28 0.13
C GLY A 257 7.29 -3.26 1.18
N HIS A 258 6.99 -2.79 2.39
CA HIS A 258 7.92 -2.84 3.51
C HIS A 258 8.32 -4.26 3.90
N ILE A 259 7.43 -5.25 3.77
CA ILE A 259 7.72 -6.65 4.10
C ILE A 259 8.81 -7.24 3.19
N PHE A 260 8.94 -6.76 1.96
CA PHE A 260 10.06 -7.11 1.06
C PHE A 260 11.40 -6.46 1.49
N GLY A 261 11.37 -5.52 2.43
CA GLY A 261 12.53 -4.72 2.86
C GLY A 261 12.69 -3.40 2.11
N VAL A 262 11.67 -2.97 1.36
CA VAL A 262 11.66 -1.67 0.68
C VAL A 262 11.40 -0.58 1.72
N LYS A 263 12.33 0.36 1.88
CA LYS A 263 12.15 1.54 2.74
C LYS A 263 11.34 2.63 2.06
N HIS A 264 11.02 3.70 2.80
CA HIS A 264 10.44 4.89 2.20
C HIS A 264 11.27 5.39 1.01
N CYS A 265 10.59 5.68 -0.10
CA CYS A 265 11.23 6.20 -1.30
C CYS A 265 11.55 7.69 -1.13
N GLN A 266 12.77 8.08 -1.52
CA GLN A 266 13.18 9.49 -1.56
C GLN A 266 13.73 9.91 -2.94
N TRP A 267 13.60 9.05 -3.94
CA TRP A 267 14.17 9.26 -5.26
C TRP A 267 13.24 10.00 -6.22
N LEU A 268 12.00 9.54 -6.32
CA LEU A 268 10.99 10.00 -7.29
C LEU A 268 9.60 9.79 -6.68
N ASN A 269 8.58 10.40 -7.28
CA ASN A 269 7.19 10.15 -6.89
C ASN A 269 6.90 8.64 -6.95
N CYS A 270 6.39 8.08 -5.86
CA CYS A 270 6.29 6.64 -5.68
C CYS A 270 5.31 6.29 -4.56
N VAL A 271 4.55 5.20 -4.72
CA VAL A 271 3.67 4.65 -3.69
C VAL A 271 4.41 4.30 -2.39
N MET A 272 5.73 4.04 -2.45
CA MET A 272 6.56 3.76 -1.29
C MET A 272 7.05 5.02 -0.55
N GLN A 273 6.64 6.24 -0.89
CA GLN A 273 6.95 7.41 -0.06
C GLN A 273 6.15 7.36 1.26
N GLY A 274 6.77 7.70 2.39
CA GLY A 274 6.10 7.78 3.70
C GLY A 274 5.22 9.03 3.82
N SER A 275 4.12 8.99 4.58
CA SER A 275 3.08 10.04 4.69
C SER A 275 2.80 10.49 6.11
N ASN A 276 2.66 11.80 6.32
CA ASN A 276 2.20 12.36 7.59
C ASN A 276 0.69 12.56 7.64
N HIS A 277 0.05 12.86 6.51
CA HIS A 277 -1.38 13.15 6.45
C HIS A 277 -2.03 12.74 5.13
N LEU A 278 -3.37 12.80 5.09
CA LEU A 278 -4.19 12.26 4.01
C LEU A 278 -3.92 12.97 2.68
N GLU A 279 -3.87 14.30 2.70
CA GLU A 279 -3.66 15.11 1.49
C GLU A 279 -2.30 14.81 0.87
N GLU A 280 -1.28 14.52 1.70
CA GLU A 280 0.04 14.10 1.22
C GLU A 280 -0.01 12.71 0.57
N SER A 281 -0.75 11.77 1.17
CA SER A 281 -0.95 10.42 0.63
C SER A 281 -1.74 10.43 -0.69
N ASP A 282 -2.70 11.35 -0.82
CA ASP A 282 -3.54 11.46 -2.02
C ASP A 282 -2.75 11.97 -3.22
N ARG A 283 -1.84 12.93 -3.01
CA ARG A 283 -0.96 13.46 -4.07
C ARG A 283 0.00 12.42 -4.65
N ARG A 284 0.23 11.29 -3.97
CA ARG A 284 1.18 10.27 -4.41
C ARG A 284 0.65 9.42 -5.54
N ALA A 285 1.58 8.97 -6.37
CA ALA A 285 1.28 8.03 -7.43
C ALA A 285 0.95 6.63 -6.87
N LEU A 286 0.21 5.82 -7.63
CA LEU A 286 -0.07 4.43 -7.30
C LEU A 286 1.06 3.49 -7.76
N ASP A 287 1.99 3.97 -8.57
CA ASP A 287 3.12 3.23 -9.12
C ASP A 287 4.37 3.22 -8.24
N LEU A 288 5.24 2.27 -8.57
CA LEU A 288 6.61 2.22 -8.09
C LEU A 288 7.48 3.00 -9.08
N CYS A 289 8.32 3.92 -8.58
CA CYS A 289 9.36 4.51 -9.39
C CYS A 289 10.36 3.45 -9.90
N PRO A 290 11.20 3.74 -10.90
CA PRO A 290 12.08 2.74 -11.52
C PRO A 290 12.97 2.01 -10.50
N ILE A 291 13.44 2.72 -9.48
CA ILE A 291 14.29 2.15 -8.42
C ILE A 291 13.50 1.17 -7.55
N CYS A 292 12.32 1.54 -7.06
CA CYS A 292 11.48 0.65 -6.25
C CYS A 292 10.87 -0.49 -7.07
N LEU A 293 10.57 -0.27 -8.34
CA LEU A 293 10.13 -1.30 -9.27
C LEU A 293 11.23 -2.35 -9.45
N ARG A 294 12.48 -1.93 -9.68
CA ARG A 294 13.63 -2.85 -9.77
C ARG A 294 13.82 -3.66 -8.48
N LYS A 295 13.68 -3.02 -7.31
CA LYS A 295 13.75 -3.72 -6.00
C LYS A 295 12.71 -4.84 -5.93
N LEU A 296 11.44 -4.52 -6.19
CA LEU A 296 10.36 -5.50 -6.11
C LEU A 296 10.52 -6.60 -7.17
N GLN A 297 10.87 -6.24 -8.41
CA GLN A 297 11.13 -7.19 -9.47
C GLN A 297 12.27 -8.16 -9.11
N SER A 298 13.36 -7.67 -8.50
CA SER A 298 14.47 -8.53 -8.05
C SER A 298 14.08 -9.49 -6.92
N ALA A 299 12.98 -9.23 -6.21
CA ALA A 299 12.48 -10.09 -5.15
C ALA A 299 11.49 -11.14 -5.67
N ILE A 300 10.64 -10.80 -6.64
CA ILE A 300 9.56 -11.67 -7.13
C ILE A 300 9.88 -12.33 -8.48
N GLY A 301 10.57 -11.63 -9.39
CA GLY A 301 10.96 -12.14 -10.70
C GLY A 301 9.92 -11.98 -11.82
N PHE A 302 8.98 -11.03 -11.71
CA PHE A 302 8.00 -10.77 -12.77
C PHE A 302 8.60 -10.02 -13.97
N LYS A 303 7.98 -10.16 -15.15
CA LYS A 303 8.17 -9.23 -16.28
C LYS A 303 7.33 -7.98 -16.06
N ILE A 304 7.90 -6.79 -16.31
CA ILE A 304 7.21 -5.53 -16.01
C ILE A 304 5.91 -5.39 -16.85
N ALA A 305 5.95 -5.79 -18.12
CA ALA A 305 4.79 -5.72 -19.02
C ALA A 305 3.62 -6.57 -18.52
N ASP A 306 3.87 -7.81 -18.10
CA ASP A 306 2.82 -8.73 -17.64
C ASP A 306 2.15 -8.21 -16.37
N ARG A 307 2.95 -7.65 -15.44
CA ARG A 307 2.44 -6.99 -14.23
C ARG A 307 1.56 -5.79 -14.59
N TYR A 308 2.00 -4.93 -15.50
CA TYR A 308 1.22 -3.76 -15.90
C TYR A 308 -0.06 -4.12 -16.65
N LYS A 309 -0.04 -5.20 -17.47
CA LYS A 309 -1.25 -5.77 -18.08
C LYS A 309 -2.24 -6.27 -17.03
N ALA A 310 -1.76 -6.99 -16.01
CA ALA A 310 -2.61 -7.47 -14.92
C ALA A 310 -3.26 -6.31 -14.15
N LEU A 311 -2.50 -5.25 -13.87
CA LEU A 311 -3.02 -4.05 -13.20
C LEU A 311 -4.05 -3.30 -14.07
N LEU A 312 -3.77 -3.15 -15.37
CA LEU A 312 -4.70 -2.52 -16.31
C LEU A 312 -5.98 -3.34 -16.43
N HIS A 313 -5.86 -4.66 -16.61
CA HIS A 313 -7.00 -5.57 -16.64
C HIS A 313 -7.83 -5.46 -15.36
N TRP A 314 -7.19 -5.42 -14.18
CA TRP A 314 -7.93 -5.20 -12.93
C TRP A 314 -8.68 -3.86 -12.94
N ILE A 315 -8.14 -2.76 -13.46
CA ILE A 315 -8.88 -1.48 -13.48
C ILE A 315 -10.10 -1.55 -14.40
N GLU A 316 -10.00 -2.26 -15.53
CA GLU A 316 -11.03 -2.33 -16.56
C GLU A 316 -12.11 -3.36 -16.27
N ASP A 317 -11.73 -4.46 -15.61
CA ASP A 317 -12.63 -5.54 -15.27
C ASP A 317 -13.73 -5.08 -14.31
N GLY A 318 -14.98 -5.39 -14.65
CA GLY A 318 -16.16 -4.98 -13.91
C GLY A 318 -16.55 -3.49 -14.02
N ALA A 319 -15.74 -2.64 -14.66
CA ALA A 319 -16.02 -1.20 -14.81
C ALA A 319 -17.14 -0.90 -15.83
N ALA A 320 -17.40 -1.81 -16.77
CA ALA A 320 -18.40 -1.67 -17.84
C ALA A 320 -19.80 -2.20 -17.47
N SER A 321 -19.98 -2.80 -16.28
CA SER A 321 -21.27 -3.31 -15.85
C SER A 321 -22.15 -2.17 -15.31
N SER A 322 -23.25 -1.85 -15.99
CA SER A 322 -24.18 -0.77 -15.61
C SER A 322 -25.05 -1.08 -14.37
N GLY A 323 -24.57 -1.96 -13.48
CA GLY A 323 -25.25 -2.34 -12.24
C GLY A 323 -24.74 -1.58 -11.02
N GLN A 324 -25.57 -1.53 -9.97
CA GLN A 324 -25.27 -0.96 -8.63
C GLN A 324 -24.05 -1.61 -7.92
N ASN A 325 -23.45 -2.66 -8.48
CA ASN A 325 -22.33 -3.42 -7.91
C ASN A 325 -21.05 -3.37 -8.78
N SER A 326 -20.90 -2.35 -9.63
CA SER A 326 -19.68 -2.19 -10.44
C SER A 326 -18.50 -1.69 -9.60
N LYS A 327 -17.29 -2.12 -9.97
CA LYS A 327 -16.06 -1.69 -9.29
C LYS A 327 -15.83 -0.20 -9.52
N PRO A 328 -15.77 0.64 -8.47
CA PRO A 328 -15.68 2.09 -8.65
C PRO A 328 -14.25 2.49 -8.99
N THR A 329 -13.93 2.61 -10.28
CA THR A 329 -12.55 2.90 -10.76
C THR A 329 -12.37 4.33 -11.30
N GLN A 330 -13.28 5.26 -10.99
CA GLN A 330 -13.19 6.66 -11.46
C GLN A 330 -11.91 7.35 -10.95
N ALA A 331 -11.49 7.10 -9.70
CA ALA A 331 -10.25 7.65 -9.15
C ALA A 331 -8.97 7.02 -9.77
N PHE A 332 -9.08 5.96 -10.57
CA PHE A 332 -7.93 5.28 -11.17
C PHE A 332 -7.61 5.76 -12.59
N GLN A 333 -8.34 6.73 -13.14
CA GLN A 333 -8.19 7.11 -14.55
C GLN A 333 -6.78 7.62 -14.89
N GLU A 334 -6.17 8.45 -14.06
CA GLU A 334 -4.79 8.92 -14.29
C GLU A 334 -3.80 7.76 -14.30
N TYR A 335 -3.94 6.83 -13.35
CA TYR A 335 -3.12 5.64 -13.26
C TYR A 335 -3.32 4.69 -14.46
N LYS A 336 -4.56 4.55 -14.93
CA LYS A 336 -4.90 3.80 -16.15
C LYS A 336 -4.19 4.37 -17.37
N HIS A 337 -4.25 5.69 -17.57
CA HIS A 337 -3.55 6.36 -18.68
C HIS A 337 -2.03 6.19 -18.57
N TRP A 338 -1.49 6.27 -17.35
CA TRP A 338 -0.08 6.02 -17.10
C TRP A 338 0.33 4.59 -17.48
N LEU A 339 -0.45 3.57 -17.09
CA LEU A 339 -0.20 2.17 -17.47
C LEU A 339 -0.16 1.98 -18.99
N TYR A 340 -1.08 2.60 -19.74
CA TYR A 340 -1.06 2.57 -21.20
C TYR A 340 0.23 3.15 -21.79
N LYS A 341 0.69 4.30 -21.30
CA LYS A 341 1.96 4.90 -21.75
C LYS A 341 3.14 3.96 -21.49
N CYS A 342 3.20 3.34 -20.32
CA CYS A 342 4.25 2.38 -20.00
C CYS A 342 4.19 1.13 -20.90
N LEU A 343 3.00 0.61 -21.17
CA LEU A 343 2.83 -0.57 -22.01
C LEU A 343 3.25 -0.32 -23.46
N ARG A 344 2.93 0.84 -24.03
CA ARG A 344 3.41 1.23 -25.37
C ARG A 344 4.93 1.15 -25.50
N ILE A 345 5.67 1.64 -24.49
CA ILE A 345 7.13 1.56 -24.45
C ILE A 345 7.60 0.10 -24.34
N LEU A 346 6.98 -0.68 -23.45
CA LEU A 346 7.34 -2.08 -23.21
C LEU A 346 7.04 -2.99 -24.39
N GLU A 347 6.04 -2.65 -25.20
CA GLU A 347 5.61 -3.40 -26.39
C GLU A 347 6.28 -2.92 -27.68
N GLY A 348 7.06 -1.83 -27.62
CA GLY A 348 7.80 -1.29 -28.76
C GLY A 348 6.95 -0.46 -29.71
N GLU A 349 5.74 -0.06 -29.31
CA GLU A 349 4.94 0.91 -30.03
C GLU A 349 5.54 2.30 -29.85
N LYS A 350 6.11 2.87 -30.91
CA LYS A 350 6.68 4.22 -30.87
C LYS A 350 5.61 5.22 -30.40
N SER A 351 6.01 6.07 -29.45
CA SER A 351 5.23 7.16 -28.84
C SER A 351 4.69 8.13 -29.87
#